data_AF-A0A0E0QEP0-F1
#
_entry.id   AF-A0A0E0QEP0-F1
#
_cell.length_a   1.000
_cell.length_b   1.000
_cell.length_c   1.000
_cell.angle_alpha   90.00
_cell.angle_beta   90.00
_cell.angle_gamma   90.00
#
_symmetry.space_group_name_H-M   'P 1'
#
loop_
_entity.id
_entity.type
_entity.pdbx_description
1 polymer ?
#
loop_
_entity_poly.entity_id
_entity_poly.type
_entity_poly.pdbx_seq_one_letter_code
_entity_poly.pdbx_strand_id
1 'polypeptide(L)'
;MAAAPPAFTGNLKERRLKDQMEKDPTEVIRKAVMRMLPRNRLRDDRDRKLRIFSGSEHPFHDRPLEPFAMPPRQVREMRPQARRALIRAQKKEQDRAAASTKDDKDEEEDKGKKMLEVKGKARKKATLGDRKERLIFNKHGIA
;
A
#
# COMPACT_ATOMS: atom_id res chain seq x y z
N MET A 1 36.58 -46.61 -25.76
CA MET A 1 35.75 -45.52 -25.20
C MET A 1 34.50 -45.39 -26.05
N ALA A 2 33.37 -45.97 -25.63
CA ALA A 2 32.10 -45.81 -26.34
C ALA A 2 31.43 -44.51 -25.85
N ALA A 3 31.22 -43.55 -26.75
CA ALA A 3 30.49 -42.32 -26.49
C ALA A 3 29.01 -42.66 -26.21
N ALA A 4 28.46 -42.12 -25.11
CA ALA A 4 27.05 -42.28 -24.80
C ALA A 4 26.18 -41.67 -25.92
N PRO A 5 25.08 -42.32 -26.34
CA PRO A 5 24.20 -41.80 -27.38
C PRO A 5 23.57 -40.45 -26.96
N PRO A 6 23.21 -39.58 -27.92
CA PRO A 6 22.68 -38.26 -27.63
C PRO A 6 21.44 -38.37 -26.74
N ALA A 7 21.42 -37.59 -25.65
CA ALA A 7 20.26 -37.49 -24.79
C ALA A 7 19.07 -36.94 -25.60
N PHE A 8 17.99 -37.71 -25.69
CA PHE A 8 16.77 -37.34 -26.41
C PHE A 8 16.28 -35.95 -26.00
N THR A 9 16.18 -35.04 -26.96
CA THR A 9 15.61 -33.70 -26.80
C THR A 9 14.10 -33.82 -26.61
N GLY A 10 13.56 -33.33 -25.48
CA GLY A 10 12.11 -33.28 -25.21
C GLY A 10 11.63 -33.88 -23.87
N ASN A 11 12.50 -34.54 -23.10
CA ASN A 11 12.11 -35.22 -21.86
C ASN A 11 12.17 -34.32 -20.60
N LEU A 12 11.71 -33.07 -20.69
CA LEU A 12 11.64 -32.19 -19.52
C LEU A 12 10.47 -32.62 -18.62
N LYS A 13 10.77 -33.06 -17.40
CA LYS A 13 9.78 -33.44 -16.40
C LYS A 13 9.65 -32.34 -15.35
N GLU A 14 8.54 -31.63 -15.38
CA GLU A 14 8.20 -30.63 -14.37
C GLU A 14 7.16 -31.17 -13.39
N ARG A 15 7.20 -30.67 -12.16
CA ARG A 15 6.22 -31.01 -11.12
C ARG A 15 5.98 -29.80 -10.22
N ARG A 16 4.73 -29.56 -9.86
CA ARG A 16 4.39 -28.48 -8.93
C ARG A 16 4.74 -28.88 -7.51
N LEU A 17 5.00 -27.88 -6.66
CA LEU A 17 5.32 -28.10 -5.25
C LEU A 17 4.19 -28.85 -4.53
N LYS A 18 2.93 -28.47 -4.80
CA LYS A 18 1.75 -29.10 -4.20
C LYS A 18 1.74 -30.61 -4.46
N ASP A 19 1.89 -31.01 -5.72
CA ASP A 19 1.90 -32.43 -6.13
C ASP A 19 3.07 -33.20 -5.51
N GLN A 20 4.22 -32.55 -5.30
CA GLN A 20 5.37 -33.18 -4.64
C GLN A 20 5.15 -33.33 -3.13
N MET A 21 4.48 -32.37 -2.49
CA MET A 21 4.14 -32.44 -1.07
C MET A 21 3.12 -33.54 -0.78
N GLU A 22 2.17 -33.78 -1.69
CA GLU A 22 1.19 -34.87 -1.57
C GLU A 22 1.83 -36.26 -1.72
N LYS A 23 2.86 -36.38 -2.57
CA LYS A 23 3.59 -37.64 -2.76
C LYS A 23 4.58 -37.90 -1.64
N ASP A 24 5.59 -37.05 -1.55
CA ASP A 24 6.73 -37.23 -0.66
C ASP A 24 7.20 -35.87 -0.12
N PRO A 25 6.64 -35.39 1.01
CA PRO A 25 7.02 -34.11 1.59
C PRO A 25 8.49 -34.10 2.06
N THR A 26 9.02 -35.27 2.43
CA THR A 26 10.41 -35.46 2.87
C THR A 26 11.43 -35.06 1.79
N GLU A 27 11.14 -35.35 0.52
CA GLU A 27 12.06 -35.01 -0.58
C GLU A 27 12.20 -33.52 -0.78
N VAL A 28 11.14 -32.74 -0.54
CA VAL A 28 11.14 -31.28 -0.70
C VAL A 28 12.18 -30.67 0.23
N ILE A 29 12.14 -31.06 1.50
CA ILE A 29 13.05 -30.56 2.54
C ILE A 29 14.48 -31.04 2.26
N ARG A 30 14.68 -32.33 1.95
CA ARG A 30 16.01 -32.88 1.63
C ARG A 30 16.66 -32.12 0.46
N LYS A 31 15.91 -31.92 -0.64
CA LYS A 31 16.40 -31.20 -1.82
C LYS A 31 16.73 -29.73 -1.50
N ALA A 32 15.94 -29.08 -0.64
CA ALA A 32 16.19 -27.71 -0.22
C ALA A 32 17.50 -27.60 0.57
N VAL A 33 17.71 -28.44 1.59
CA VAL A 33 18.93 -28.44 2.41
C VAL A 33 20.16 -28.79 1.58
N MET A 34 20.06 -29.81 0.71
CA MET A 34 21.16 -30.21 -0.19
C MET A 34 21.62 -29.06 -1.10
N ARG A 35 20.69 -28.21 -1.54
CA ARG A 35 21.00 -27.03 -2.38
C ARG A 35 21.55 -25.84 -1.59
N MET A 36 21.31 -25.79 -0.28
CA MET A 36 21.89 -24.79 0.62
C MET A 36 23.29 -25.15 1.12
N LEU A 37 23.66 -26.44 1.08
CA LEU A 37 25.00 -26.89 1.44
C LEU A 37 26.06 -26.47 0.39
N PRO A 38 27.30 -26.18 0.83
CA PRO A 38 28.41 -25.91 -0.09
C PRO A 38 28.61 -27.08 -1.07
N ARG A 39 28.83 -26.76 -2.35
CA ARG A 39 29.05 -27.77 -3.40
C ARG A 39 30.48 -28.29 -3.33
N ASN A 40 30.70 -29.31 -2.50
CA ASN A 40 31.98 -30.02 -2.38
C ASN A 40 31.76 -31.55 -2.27
N ARG A 41 32.85 -32.33 -2.22
CA ARG A 41 32.80 -33.80 -2.13
C ARG A 41 32.15 -34.32 -0.83
N LEU A 42 32.21 -33.52 0.24
CA LEU A 42 31.62 -33.86 1.54
C LEU A 42 30.12 -33.55 1.64
N ARG A 43 29.53 -32.94 0.60
CA ARG A 43 28.12 -32.58 0.59
C ARG A 43 27.24 -33.80 0.78
N ASP A 44 27.54 -34.88 0.06
CA ASP A 44 26.73 -36.09 0.07
C ASP A 44 26.88 -36.83 1.41
N ASP A 45 28.06 -36.80 2.01
CA ASP A 45 28.30 -37.34 3.36
C ASP A 45 27.56 -36.56 4.46
N ARG A 46 27.41 -35.24 4.30
CA ARG A 46 26.59 -34.42 5.21
C ARG A 46 25.10 -34.69 5.02
N ASP A 47 24.62 -34.83 3.79
CA ASP A 47 23.22 -35.14 3.52
C ASP A 47 22.80 -36.50 4.10
N ARG A 48 23.71 -37.48 4.11
CA ARG A 48 23.49 -38.80 4.75
C ARG A 48 23.25 -38.72 6.26
N LYS A 49 23.72 -37.67 6.93
CA LYS A 49 23.47 -37.45 8.37
C LYS A 49 22.07 -36.90 8.63
N LEU A 50 21.40 -36.35 7.62
CA LEU A 50 20.06 -35.78 7.74
C LEU A 50 18.98 -36.87 7.62
N ARG A 51 18.22 -37.07 8.72
CA ARG A 51 17.03 -37.92 8.75
C ARG A 51 15.79 -37.04 8.93
N ILE A 52 14.80 -37.24 8.07
CA ILE A 52 13.56 -36.45 8.02
C ILE A 52 12.40 -37.43 8.10
N PHE A 53 11.43 -37.11 8.94
CA PHE A 53 10.20 -37.86 9.12
C PHE A 53 9.02 -36.94 8.78
N SER A 54 7.98 -37.49 8.16
CA SER A 54 6.76 -36.75 7.82
C SER A 54 5.85 -36.55 9.04
N GLY A 55 5.90 -37.48 9.99
CA GLY A 55 5.16 -37.43 11.25
C GLY A 55 5.98 -36.85 12.40
N SER A 56 5.34 -36.78 13.57
CA SER A 56 5.94 -36.36 14.83
C SER A 56 6.81 -37.42 15.50
N GLU A 57 6.68 -38.69 15.08
CA GLU A 57 7.42 -39.81 15.66
C GLU A 57 8.73 -40.06 14.94
N HIS A 58 9.77 -40.41 15.71
CA HIS A 58 11.08 -40.79 15.20
C HIS A 58 11.61 -42.04 15.93
N PRO A 59 12.30 -42.96 15.25
CA PRO A 59 12.80 -44.20 15.87
C PRO A 59 14.02 -44.00 16.80
N PHE A 60 14.55 -42.78 16.93
CA PHE A 60 15.79 -42.50 17.68
C PHE A 60 15.57 -42.32 19.18
N HIS A 61 14.91 -43.26 19.84
CA HIS A 61 14.66 -43.19 21.29
C HIS A 61 15.90 -43.54 22.13
N ASP A 62 16.84 -44.27 21.56
CA ASP A 62 18.03 -44.76 22.27
C ASP A 62 19.08 -43.68 22.55
N ARG A 63 18.95 -42.49 21.94
CA ARG A 63 19.95 -41.41 22.00
C ARG A 63 19.35 -40.16 22.63
N PRO A 64 20.08 -39.45 23.52
CA PRO A 64 19.64 -38.16 24.01
C PRO A 64 19.58 -37.17 22.83
N LEU A 65 18.39 -36.61 22.61
CA LEU A 65 18.11 -35.63 21.55
C LEU A 65 18.02 -34.24 22.20
N GLU A 66 18.89 -33.33 21.79
CA GLU A 66 18.81 -31.92 22.17
C GLU A 66 17.85 -31.19 21.23
N PRO A 67 16.74 -30.61 21.73
CA PRO A 67 15.80 -29.87 20.90
C PRO A 67 16.43 -28.56 20.43
N PHE A 68 16.49 -28.35 19.12
CA PHE A 68 17.01 -27.10 18.54
C PHE A 68 15.90 -26.06 18.37
N ALA A 69 15.98 -24.97 19.14
CA ALA A 69 15.15 -23.78 18.93
C ALA A 69 15.85 -22.79 17.99
N MET A 70 15.13 -22.26 17.00
CA MET A 70 15.69 -21.22 16.13
C MET A 70 15.97 -19.94 16.96
N PRO A 71 17.13 -19.29 16.76
CA PRO A 71 17.44 -18.05 17.46
C PRO A 71 16.44 -16.95 17.08
N PRO A 72 16.11 -16.04 18.02
CA PRO A 72 15.18 -14.95 17.75
C PRO A 72 15.77 -14.03 16.68
N ARG A 73 15.17 -14.06 15.49
CA ARG A 73 15.54 -13.14 14.41
C ARG A 73 14.83 -11.81 14.69
N GLN A 74 15.58 -10.71 14.71
CA GLN A 74 14.98 -9.37 14.66
C GLN A 74 14.39 -9.16 13.27
N VAL A 75 13.14 -9.58 13.09
CA VAL A 75 12.39 -9.28 11.87
C VAL A 75 12.11 -7.78 11.89
N ARG A 76 12.64 -7.04 10.91
CA ARG A 76 12.15 -5.68 10.67
C ARG A 76 10.66 -5.78 10.39
N GLU A 77 9.85 -5.24 11.28
CA GLU A 77 8.41 -5.14 11.04
C GLU A 77 8.19 -4.50 9.66
N MET A 78 7.52 -5.23 8.78
CA MET A 78 7.15 -4.71 7.47
C MET A 78 6.28 -3.47 7.68
N ARG A 79 6.83 -2.31 7.30
CA ARG A 79 6.22 -0.96 7.23
C ARG A 79 4.79 -0.94 7.81
N PRO A 80 4.60 -0.57 9.09
CA PRO A 80 3.40 -0.89 9.84
C PRO A 80 2.18 -0.34 9.11
N GLN A 81 1.32 -1.25 8.64
CA GLN A 81 0.07 -0.90 7.97
C GLN A 81 -0.76 0.03 8.84
N ALA A 82 -0.70 -0.18 10.17
CA ALA A 82 -1.33 0.68 11.17
C ALA A 82 -0.90 2.16 11.07
N ARG A 83 0.42 2.46 11.02
CA ARG A 83 0.89 3.85 10.92
C ARG A 83 0.46 4.50 9.60
N ARG A 84 0.46 3.75 8.50
CA ARG A 84 0.00 4.25 7.19
C ARG A 84 -1.51 4.43 7.11
N ALA A 85 -2.29 3.54 7.72
CA ALA A 85 -3.73 3.68 7.84
C ALA A 85 -4.08 4.91 8.67
N LEU A 86 -3.36 5.14 9.77
CA LEU A 86 -3.52 6.32 10.61
C LEU A 86 -3.15 7.62 9.87
N ILE A 87 -2.02 7.64 9.17
CA ILE A 87 -1.62 8.80 8.34
C ILE A 87 -2.64 9.06 7.23
N ARG A 88 -3.20 8.02 6.60
CA ARG A 88 -4.25 8.18 5.58
C ARG A 88 -5.57 8.66 6.18
N ALA A 89 -5.94 8.20 7.37
CA ALA A 89 -7.12 8.67 8.09
C ALA A 89 -6.97 10.15 8.47
N GLN A 90 -5.83 10.52 9.06
CA GLN A 90 -5.49 11.91 9.42
C GLN A 90 -5.49 12.82 8.20
N LYS A 91 -4.89 12.40 7.07
CA LYS A 91 -4.90 13.20 5.84
C LYS A 91 -6.31 13.35 5.26
N LYS A 92 -7.13 12.29 5.26
CA LYS A 92 -8.53 12.36 4.82
C LYS A 92 -9.38 13.27 5.71
N GLU A 93 -9.14 13.28 7.02
CA GLU A 93 -9.81 14.19 7.97
C GLU A 93 -9.35 15.63 7.77
N GLN A 94 -8.06 15.87 7.56
CA GLN A 94 -7.51 17.19 7.23
C GLN A 94 -8.09 17.72 5.90
N ASP A 95 -8.14 16.88 4.86
CA ASP A 95 -8.71 17.26 3.56
C ASP A 95 -10.22 17.55 3.70
N ARG A 96 -10.95 16.82 4.56
CA ARG A 96 -12.37 17.10 4.87
C ARG A 96 -12.56 18.39 5.65
N ALA A 97 -11.72 18.67 6.66
CA ALA A 97 -11.76 19.92 7.41
C ALA A 97 -11.31 21.12 6.57
N ALA A 98 -10.40 20.91 5.61
CA ALA A 98 -9.98 21.92 4.65
C ALA A 98 -11.06 22.18 3.58
N ALA A 99 -11.89 21.18 3.25
CA ALA A 99 -13.06 21.36 2.39
C ALA A 99 -14.14 22.17 3.10
N SER A 100 -14.49 21.83 4.35
CA SER A 100 -15.52 22.58 5.11
C SER A 100 -15.12 24.03 5.34
N THR A 101 -13.85 24.30 5.67
CA THR A 101 -13.35 25.68 5.85
C THR A 101 -13.24 26.47 4.54
N LYS A 102 -13.24 25.82 3.38
CA LYS A 102 -13.36 26.50 2.08
C LYS A 102 -14.83 26.82 1.78
N ASP A 103 -15.72 25.84 2.00
CA ASP A 103 -17.16 26.04 1.83
C ASP A 103 -17.69 27.19 2.72
N ASP A 104 -17.23 27.28 3.96
CA ASP A 104 -17.58 28.39 4.88
C ASP A 104 -17.07 29.77 4.40
N LYS A 105 -15.87 29.81 3.80
CA LYS A 105 -15.27 31.06 3.27
C LYS A 105 -15.92 31.50 1.96
N ASP A 106 -16.25 30.55 1.09
CA ASP A 106 -16.94 30.81 -0.16
C ASP A 106 -18.36 31.33 0.09
N GLU A 107 -19.04 30.86 1.14
CA GLU A 107 -20.32 31.41 1.59
C GLU A 107 -20.22 32.82 2.17
N GLU A 108 -19.16 33.14 2.91
CA GLU A 108 -18.96 34.49 3.47
C GLU A 108 -18.63 35.50 2.36
N GLU A 109 -17.82 35.10 1.38
CA GLU A 109 -17.53 35.93 0.20
C GLU A 109 -18.75 36.19 -0.67
N ASP A 110 -19.63 35.19 -0.89
CA ASP A 110 -20.86 35.38 -1.68
C ASP A 110 -21.87 36.31 -0.98
N LYS A 111 -21.98 36.21 0.36
CA LYS A 111 -22.76 37.15 1.18
C LYS A 111 -22.21 38.57 1.10
N GLY A 112 -20.87 38.74 1.15
CA GLY A 112 -20.20 40.02 1.00
C GLY A 112 -20.42 40.66 -0.38
N LYS A 113 -20.34 39.88 -1.45
CA LYS A 113 -20.60 40.33 -2.84
C LYS A 113 -22.06 40.76 -3.03
N LYS A 114 -23.03 39.99 -2.52
CA LYS A 114 -24.46 40.39 -2.53
C LYS A 114 -24.73 41.68 -1.76
N MET A 115 -24.12 41.87 -0.59
CA MET A 115 -24.27 43.11 0.18
C MET A 115 -23.73 44.34 -0.56
N LEU A 116 -22.57 44.20 -1.23
CA LEU A 116 -21.98 45.27 -2.04
C LEU A 116 -22.84 45.61 -3.27
N GLU A 117 -23.44 44.60 -3.92
CA GLU A 117 -24.33 44.81 -5.05
C GLU A 117 -25.63 45.52 -4.66
N VAL A 118 -26.23 45.15 -3.52
CA VAL A 118 -27.43 45.83 -2.99
C VAL A 118 -27.13 47.29 -2.62
N LYS A 119 -26.00 47.56 -1.96
CA LYS A 119 -25.55 48.93 -1.66
C LYS A 119 -25.27 49.73 -2.94
N GLY A 120 -24.70 49.11 -3.97
CA GLY A 120 -24.48 49.72 -5.28
C GLY A 120 -25.78 50.11 -6.00
N LYS A 121 -26.80 49.24 -5.97
CA LYS A 121 -28.14 49.50 -6.51
C LYS A 121 -28.86 50.63 -5.76
N ALA A 122 -28.73 50.70 -4.43
CA ALA A 122 -29.28 51.78 -3.61
C ALA A 122 -28.63 53.15 -3.91
N ARG A 123 -27.30 53.19 -4.07
CA ARG A 123 -26.57 54.41 -4.48
C ARG A 123 -26.96 54.89 -5.90
N LYS A 124 -27.20 53.96 -6.84
CA LYS A 124 -27.69 54.30 -8.18
C LYS A 124 -29.10 54.90 -8.16
N LYS A 125 -30.01 54.43 -7.31
CA LYS A 125 -31.36 55.02 -7.16
C LYS A 125 -31.33 56.44 -6.58
N ALA A 126 -30.48 56.71 -5.59
CA ALA A 126 -30.34 58.06 -5.01
C ALA A 126 -29.84 59.09 -6.05
N THR A 127 -28.82 58.75 -6.83
CA THR A 127 -28.26 59.66 -7.86
C THR A 127 -29.11 59.82 -9.12
N LEU A 128 -30.16 59.00 -9.30
CA LEU A 128 -31.12 59.11 -10.40
C LEU A 128 -32.34 59.95 -10.01
N GLY A 129 -32.72 59.94 -8.72
CA GLY A 129 -33.73 60.84 -8.15
C GLY A 129 -33.26 62.30 -8.19
N ASP A 130 -32.03 62.56 -7.75
CA ASP A 130 -31.45 63.92 -7.73
C ASP A 130 -31.18 64.52 -9.13
N ARG A 131 -31.04 63.68 -10.16
CA ARG A 131 -30.80 64.12 -11.55
C ARG A 131 -32.07 64.52 -12.28
N LYS A 132 -33.23 63.98 -11.93
CA LYS A 132 -34.52 64.44 -12.49
C LYS A 132 -34.91 65.81 -11.91
N GLU A 133 -34.60 66.09 -10.65
CA GLU A 133 -34.86 67.40 -10.03
C GLU A 133 -33.92 68.50 -10.56
N ARG A 134 -32.62 68.19 -10.77
CA ARG A 134 -31.66 69.15 -11.36
C ARG A 134 -31.94 69.53 -12.82
N LEU A 135 -32.64 68.70 -13.60
CA LEU A 135 -32.98 68.98 -15.00
C LEU A 135 -34.26 69.83 -15.17
N ILE A 136 -35.10 69.88 -14.13
CA ILE A 136 -36.32 70.71 -14.11
C ILE A 136 -35.97 72.16 -13.76
N PHE A 137 -34.96 72.37 -12.90
CA PHE A 137 -34.50 73.70 -12.47
C PHE A 137 -33.75 74.50 -13.58
N ASN A 138 -33.11 73.82 -14.54
CA ASN A 138 -32.36 74.48 -15.62
C ASN A 138 -33.19 74.85 -16.86
N LYS A 139 -34.49 74.53 -16.89
CA LYS A 139 -35.41 74.84 -18.01
C LYS A 139 -36.36 76.01 -17.77
N HIS A 140 -36.40 76.56 -16.54
CA HIS A 140 -37.17 77.76 -16.21
C HIS A 140 -36.20 78.77 -15.59
N GLY A 141 -35.67 79.67 -16.42
CA GLY A 141 -34.64 80.63 -16.02
C GLY A 141 -35.11 81.72 -15.06
N ILE A 142 -34.22 82.67 -14.78
CA ILE A 142 -34.40 84.14 -14.84
C ILE A 142 -33.12 84.80 -14.26
N ALA A 143 -32.63 85.79 -15.02
CA ALA A 143 -31.69 86.88 -14.70
C ALA A 143 -30.26 86.54 -14.23
#